data_AF-A0AAQ4EP57-F1
#
_entry.id   AF-A0AAQ4EP57-F1
#
_cell.length_a   1.000
_cell.length_b   1.000
_cell.length_c   1.000
_cell.angle_alpha   90.00
_cell.angle_beta   90.00
_cell.angle_gamma   90.00
#
_symmetry.space_group_name_H-M   'P 1'
#
loop_
_entity.id
_entity.type
_entity.pdbx_description
1 polymer ?
#
loop_
_entity_poly.entity_id
_entity_poly.type
_entity_poly.pdbx_seq_one_letter_code
_entity_poly.pdbx_strand_id
1 'polypeptide(L)'
;MMRSFACSALRLAAKRSKIPAGRLCRPAWALGTCSYASAQETSQPAGSRVSSLKADIFEALKGYPVSSGHLYDSVVRTLITHGFEDKQVVQVVTKAPRIVELHGSLANILCFWRTLFRSEPAFLKTIAEYPELLYLRPEAVEERKKELFTVFPNKDIVTLAETCPQAFVDDWDTVMEKVDYITHAMVISPEHIINSGALGYSLLHIKTRHQFMLCCGKYRTPKPKEVTTTNPPLAKIIGLPLRLYLNICGVTEEEYHVFEKLMAKERERKAEESDDDSDLD
;
A
#
# COMPACT_ATOMS: atom_id res chain seq x y z
N MET A 1 40.07 -7.08 22.61
CA MET A 1 40.23 -8.09 21.53
C MET A 1 39.14 -7.83 20.48
N MET A 2 39.32 -6.80 19.66
CA MET A 2 38.39 -6.38 18.60
C MET A 2 39.05 -6.72 17.26
N ARG A 3 38.37 -7.50 16.41
CA ARG A 3 38.86 -7.84 15.08
C ARG A 3 38.03 -7.13 14.02
N SER A 4 38.70 -6.18 13.39
CA SER A 4 38.50 -5.61 12.06
C SER A 4 38.09 -6.67 11.02
N PHE A 5 37.11 -6.34 10.18
CA PHE A 5 36.97 -6.92 8.85
C PHE A 5 36.86 -5.81 7.79
N ALA A 6 37.71 -5.96 6.78
CA ALA A 6 38.07 -4.97 5.79
C ALA A 6 37.06 -4.85 4.66
N CYS A 7 36.88 -3.61 4.19
CA CYS A 7 36.23 -3.28 2.92
C CYS A 7 37.07 -3.78 1.74
N SER A 8 36.50 -4.68 0.94
CA SER A 8 37.01 -5.00 -0.39
C SER A 8 36.17 -4.29 -1.44
N ALA A 9 36.78 -3.30 -2.07
CA ALA A 9 36.28 -2.64 -3.26
C ALA A 9 36.30 -3.62 -4.45
N LEU A 10 35.17 -3.76 -5.14
CA LEU A 10 35.10 -4.31 -6.49
C LEU A 10 34.41 -3.31 -7.41
N ARG A 11 35.24 -2.63 -8.21
CA ARG A 11 34.82 -1.94 -9.42
C ARG A 11 34.38 -2.99 -10.43
N LEU A 12 33.13 -2.94 -10.89
CA LEU A 12 32.75 -3.54 -12.17
C LEU A 12 32.17 -2.47 -13.08
N ALA A 13 32.76 -2.39 -14.27
CA ALA A 13 32.48 -1.45 -15.33
C ALA A 13 31.03 -1.59 -15.85
N ALA A 14 30.34 -0.45 -15.92
CA ALA A 14 29.05 -0.33 -16.58
C ALA A 14 29.20 -0.52 -18.10
N LYS A 15 28.78 -1.69 -18.60
CA LYS A 15 28.42 -1.84 -20.02
C LYS A 15 26.96 -1.40 -20.18
N ARG A 16 26.75 -0.23 -20.78
CA ARG A 16 25.46 0.21 -21.32
C ARG A 16 24.98 -0.80 -22.38
N SER A 17 24.09 -1.72 -22.01
CA SER A 17 23.26 -2.43 -22.97
C SER A 17 21.94 -1.67 -23.12
N LYS A 18 21.62 -1.33 -24.38
CA LYS A 18 20.36 -0.69 -24.76
C LYS A 18 19.21 -1.62 -24.39
N ILE A 19 18.31 -1.17 -23.52
CA ILE A 19 17.05 -1.87 -23.21
C ILE A 19 16.10 -1.63 -24.39
N PRO A 20 15.55 -2.67 -25.03
CA PRO A 20 14.52 -2.49 -26.04
C PRO A 20 13.23 -2.03 -25.37
N ALA A 21 12.59 -1.01 -25.94
CA ALA A 21 11.28 -0.51 -25.51
C ALA A 21 10.25 -1.66 -25.56
N GLY A 22 10.01 -2.27 -24.40
CA GLY A 22 8.99 -3.29 -24.23
C GLY A 22 7.60 -2.65 -24.32
N ARG A 23 6.86 -3.01 -25.37
CA ARG A 23 5.42 -2.74 -25.45
C ARG A 23 4.76 -3.36 -24.22
N LEU A 24 4.19 -2.53 -23.35
CA LEU A 24 3.30 -2.98 -22.29
C LEU A 24 2.12 -3.72 -22.95
N CYS A 25 2.10 -5.04 -22.81
CA CYS A 25 1.00 -5.86 -23.27
C CYS A 25 -0.19 -5.55 -22.36
N ARG A 26 -1.16 -4.78 -22.88
CA ARG A 26 -2.40 -4.47 -22.15
C ARG A 26 -3.11 -5.79 -21.81
N PRO A 27 -3.60 -5.99 -20.58
CA PRO A 27 -4.41 -7.16 -20.27
C PRO A 27 -5.59 -7.27 -21.24
N ALA A 28 -5.94 -8.48 -21.68
CA ALA A 28 -7.02 -8.69 -22.65
C ALA A 28 -8.37 -8.08 -22.20
N TRP A 29 -8.59 -7.99 -20.89
CA TRP A 29 -9.77 -7.36 -20.28
C TRP A 29 -9.72 -5.81 -20.32
N ALA A 30 -8.53 -5.21 -20.45
CA ALA A 30 -8.31 -3.75 -20.51
C ALA A 30 -8.45 -3.16 -21.93
N LEU A 31 -8.61 -4.00 -22.96
CA LEU A 31 -8.74 -3.57 -24.36
C LEU A 31 -10.16 -3.13 -24.75
N GLY A 32 -11.15 -3.27 -23.86
CA GLY A 32 -12.55 -2.99 -24.17
C GLY A 32 -13.13 -1.68 -23.64
N THR A 33 -12.41 -0.85 -22.89
CA THR A 33 -13.08 -0.06 -21.83
C THR A 33 -12.55 1.37 -21.63
N CYS A 34 -12.64 2.24 -22.65
CA CYS A 34 -12.76 3.69 -22.41
C CYS A 34 -14.23 4.18 -22.46
N SER A 35 -15.18 3.25 -22.64
CA SER A 35 -16.60 3.50 -22.42
C SER A 35 -17.24 2.21 -21.92
N TYR A 36 -17.12 1.93 -20.62
CA TYR A 36 -17.82 0.81 -19.99
C TYR A 36 -19.22 1.26 -19.59
N ALA A 37 -20.15 1.24 -20.55
CA ALA A 37 -21.56 1.08 -20.22
C ALA A 37 -21.75 -0.39 -19.82
N SER A 38 -21.35 -0.75 -18.60
CA SER A 38 -21.67 -2.06 -18.05
C SER A 38 -23.19 -2.19 -17.95
N ALA A 39 -23.74 -3.27 -18.48
CA ALA A 39 -25.12 -3.66 -18.30
C ALA A 39 -25.36 -4.10 -16.84
N GLN A 40 -25.36 -3.15 -15.92
CA GLN A 40 -26.13 -3.25 -14.69
C GLN A 40 -27.42 -2.46 -14.94
N GLU A 41 -28.55 -3.17 -14.98
CA GLU A 41 -29.89 -2.58 -14.88
C GLU A 41 -30.03 -1.83 -13.55
N THR A 42 -29.47 -0.63 -13.49
CA THR A 42 -29.85 0.39 -12.53
C THR A 42 -30.48 1.49 -13.37
N SER A 43 -31.81 1.47 -13.40
CA SER A 43 -32.69 2.27 -14.25
C SER A 43 -32.76 3.73 -13.85
N GLN A 44 -31.61 4.37 -13.60
CA GLN A 44 -31.53 5.81 -13.37
C GLN A 44 -30.40 6.45 -14.20
N PRO A 45 -30.71 7.53 -14.95
CA PRO A 45 -29.70 8.25 -15.72
C PRO A 45 -28.62 8.81 -14.79
N ALA A 46 -27.37 8.87 -15.24
CA ALA A 46 -26.22 9.32 -14.44
C ALA A 46 -26.45 10.68 -13.74
N GLY A 47 -27.21 11.60 -14.34
CA GLY A 47 -27.59 12.87 -13.72
C GLY A 47 -28.48 12.74 -12.47
N SER A 48 -29.36 11.74 -12.42
CA SER A 48 -30.18 11.41 -11.24
C SER A 48 -29.31 10.87 -10.10
N ARG A 49 -28.37 9.97 -10.41
CA ARG A 49 -27.43 9.40 -9.44
C ARG A 49 -26.52 10.46 -8.83
N VAL A 50 -25.97 11.36 -9.66
CA VAL A 50 -25.13 12.49 -9.19
C VAL A 50 -25.89 13.35 -8.19
N SER A 51 -27.17 13.66 -8.47
CA SER A 51 -28.00 14.49 -7.60
C SER A 51 -28.27 13.83 -6.25
N SER A 52 -28.50 12.50 -6.24
CA SER A 52 -28.70 11.73 -5.00
C SER A 52 -27.44 11.69 -4.14
N LEU A 53 -26.27 11.44 -4.76
CA LEU A 53 -25.00 11.33 -4.05
C LEU A 53 -24.48 12.67 -3.53
N LYS A 54 -24.93 13.77 -4.12
CA LYS A 54 -24.54 15.11 -3.72
C LYS A 54 -24.86 15.36 -2.25
N ALA A 55 -26.06 15.01 -1.80
CA ALA A 55 -26.45 15.19 -0.39
C ALA A 55 -25.50 14.43 0.56
N ASP A 56 -25.21 13.16 0.25
CA ASP A 56 -24.35 12.30 1.07
C ASP A 56 -22.89 12.78 1.10
N ILE A 57 -22.35 13.20 -0.04
CA ILE A 57 -20.99 13.73 -0.15
C ILE A 57 -20.86 15.05 0.61
N PHE A 58 -21.82 15.97 0.44
CA PHE A 58 -21.79 17.26 1.13
C PHE A 58 -21.95 17.12 2.65
N GLU A 59 -22.78 16.18 3.11
CA GLU A 59 -22.90 15.86 4.53
C GLU A 59 -21.59 15.28 5.08
N ALA A 60 -20.95 14.37 4.34
CA ALA A 60 -19.70 13.74 4.76
C ALA A 60 -18.47 14.68 4.70
N LEU A 61 -18.54 15.76 3.91
CA LEU A 61 -17.46 16.74 3.74
C LEU A 61 -17.61 18.02 4.57
N LYS A 62 -18.48 18.04 5.59
CA LYS A 62 -18.62 19.18 6.52
C LYS A 62 -17.25 19.66 7.05
N GLY A 63 -16.73 20.75 6.47
CA GLY A 63 -15.43 21.34 6.85
C GLY A 63 -14.42 21.51 5.71
N TYR A 64 -14.64 20.93 4.52
CA TYR A 64 -13.76 21.14 3.37
C TYR A 64 -14.23 22.34 2.54
N PRO A 65 -13.35 23.30 2.17
CA PRO A 65 -13.73 24.42 1.31
C PRO A 65 -14.12 23.86 -0.07
N VAL A 66 -15.42 23.83 -0.34
CA VAL A 66 -15.95 23.22 -1.56
C VAL A 66 -15.58 24.08 -2.75
N SER A 67 -14.56 23.65 -3.50
CA SER A 67 -14.32 24.13 -4.87
C SER A 67 -15.59 23.93 -5.70
N SER A 68 -15.93 24.95 -6.51
CA SER A 68 -17.13 25.08 -7.35
C SER A 68 -17.87 23.76 -7.68
N GLY A 69 -19.12 23.63 -7.23
CA GLY A 69 -19.89 22.37 -7.25
C GLY A 69 -20.02 21.65 -8.59
N HIS A 70 -19.79 22.32 -9.73
CA HIS A 70 -19.78 21.69 -11.04
C HIS A 70 -18.58 20.75 -11.25
N LEU A 71 -17.44 21.01 -10.59
CA LEU A 71 -16.24 20.16 -10.66
C LEU A 71 -16.45 18.84 -9.93
N TYR A 72 -17.10 18.88 -8.76
CA TYR A 72 -17.51 17.68 -8.04
C TYR A 72 -18.51 16.85 -8.85
N ASP A 73 -19.51 17.49 -9.45
CA ASP A 73 -20.47 16.79 -10.31
C ASP A 73 -19.74 16.13 -11.50
N SER A 74 -18.69 16.76 -12.04
CA SER A 74 -17.84 16.18 -13.08
C SER A 74 -17.11 14.93 -12.60
N VAL A 75 -16.45 15.01 -11.43
CA VAL A 75 -15.75 13.85 -10.83
C VAL A 75 -16.71 12.70 -10.56
N VAL A 76 -17.86 12.96 -9.95
CA VAL A 76 -18.88 11.96 -9.64
C VAL A 76 -19.37 11.29 -10.93
N ARG A 77 -19.65 12.08 -11.98
CA ARG A 77 -20.01 11.52 -13.30
C ARG A 77 -18.91 10.63 -13.85
N THR A 78 -17.65 11.07 -13.81
CA THR A 78 -16.52 10.28 -14.27
C THR A 78 -16.40 8.95 -13.52
N LEU A 79 -16.50 8.95 -12.18
CA LEU A 79 -16.45 7.72 -11.39
C LEU A 79 -17.62 6.78 -11.73
N ILE A 80 -18.84 7.30 -11.87
CA ILE A 80 -20.01 6.49 -12.28
C ILE A 80 -19.79 5.88 -13.67
N THR A 81 -19.32 6.66 -14.64
CA THR A 81 -19.02 6.19 -16.01
C THR A 81 -17.91 5.13 -16.03
N HIS A 82 -17.00 5.17 -15.05
CA HIS A 82 -15.97 4.15 -14.87
C HIS A 82 -16.43 2.94 -14.04
N GLY A 83 -17.71 2.81 -13.73
CA GLY A 83 -18.28 1.61 -13.12
C GLY A 83 -18.23 1.57 -11.59
N PHE A 84 -17.91 2.68 -10.93
CA PHE A 84 -17.97 2.74 -9.46
C PHE A 84 -19.42 2.75 -8.96
N GLU A 85 -19.69 1.93 -7.94
CA GLU A 85 -20.97 1.92 -7.24
C GLU A 85 -21.12 3.18 -6.38
N ASP A 86 -22.37 3.57 -6.11
CA ASP A 86 -22.71 4.76 -5.32
C ASP A 86 -21.95 4.85 -3.99
N LYS A 87 -21.86 3.72 -3.26
CA LYS A 87 -21.09 3.64 -2.01
C LYS A 87 -19.59 3.88 -2.22
N GLN A 88 -19.03 3.33 -3.29
CA GLN A 88 -17.61 3.52 -3.62
C GLN A 88 -17.34 4.95 -4.03
N VAL A 89 -18.23 5.59 -4.77
CA VAL A 89 -18.11 7.00 -5.16
C VAL A 89 -18.05 7.90 -3.92
N VAL A 90 -18.99 7.72 -2.98
CA VAL A 90 -18.99 8.46 -1.71
C VAL A 90 -17.70 8.20 -0.95
N GLN A 91 -17.26 6.94 -0.86
CA GLN A 91 -16.02 6.56 -0.17
C GLN A 91 -14.77 7.21 -0.79
N VAL A 92 -14.65 7.21 -2.12
CA VAL A 92 -13.52 7.83 -2.84
C VAL A 92 -13.48 9.33 -2.56
N VAL A 93 -14.59 10.03 -2.74
CA VAL A 93 -14.65 11.49 -2.61
C VAL A 93 -14.44 11.94 -1.17
N THR A 94 -14.93 11.17 -0.18
CA THR A 94 -14.77 11.49 1.24
C THR A 94 -13.34 11.27 1.73
N LYS A 95 -12.69 10.17 1.33
CA LYS A 95 -11.30 9.89 1.71
C LYS A 95 -10.29 10.77 0.97
N ALA A 96 -10.60 11.19 -0.26
CA ALA A 96 -9.70 11.95 -1.12
C ALA A 96 -10.38 13.22 -1.66
N PRO A 97 -10.69 14.21 -0.81
CA PRO A 97 -11.49 15.39 -1.20
C PRO A 97 -10.82 16.24 -2.30
N ARG A 98 -9.49 16.22 -2.38
CA ARG A 98 -8.70 16.90 -3.42
C ARG A 98 -8.83 16.27 -4.81
N ILE A 99 -9.54 15.15 -4.96
CA ILE A 99 -9.80 14.52 -6.26
C ILE A 99 -10.51 15.47 -7.24
N VAL A 100 -11.20 16.50 -6.74
CA VAL A 100 -11.80 17.58 -7.54
C VAL A 100 -10.78 18.34 -8.40
N GLU A 101 -9.53 18.46 -7.93
CA GLU A 101 -8.42 19.07 -8.67
C GLU A 101 -8.08 18.24 -9.92
N LEU A 102 -8.42 16.95 -9.93
CA LEU A 102 -8.14 16.02 -11.02
C LEU A 102 -9.27 15.92 -12.05
N HIS A 103 -10.37 16.69 -11.95
CA HIS A 103 -11.57 16.51 -12.78
C HIS A 103 -11.30 16.40 -14.30
N GLY A 104 -10.31 17.11 -14.83
CA GLY A 104 -9.94 17.07 -16.26
C GLY A 104 -9.06 15.87 -16.67
N SER A 105 -8.30 15.29 -15.74
CA SER A 105 -7.36 14.18 -15.99
C SER A 105 -7.80 12.85 -15.38
N LEU A 106 -8.84 12.85 -14.54
CA LEU A 106 -9.28 11.70 -13.74
C LEU A 106 -9.59 10.48 -14.62
N ALA A 107 -10.27 10.66 -15.75
CA ALA A 107 -10.59 9.56 -16.66
C ALA A 107 -9.31 8.86 -17.17
N ASN A 108 -8.28 9.63 -17.53
CA ASN A 108 -7.01 9.10 -18.02
C ASN A 108 -6.24 8.38 -16.90
N ILE A 109 -6.26 8.93 -15.68
CA ILE A 109 -5.62 8.32 -14.50
C ILE A 109 -6.31 6.98 -14.17
N LEU A 110 -7.64 6.94 -14.18
CA LEU A 110 -8.41 5.72 -13.96
C LEU A 110 -8.13 4.68 -15.04
N CYS A 111 -8.05 5.08 -16.31
CA CYS A 111 -7.66 4.19 -17.41
C CYS A 111 -6.24 3.64 -17.22
N PHE A 112 -5.29 4.47 -16.81
CA PHE A 112 -3.92 4.03 -16.54
C PHE A 112 -3.89 2.99 -15.42
N TRP A 113 -4.44 3.31 -14.25
CA TRP A 113 -4.48 2.38 -13.12
C TRP A 113 -5.17 1.08 -13.49
N ARG A 114 -6.29 1.13 -14.22
CA ARG A 114 -7.01 -0.06 -14.69
C ARG A 114 -6.10 -1.01 -15.48
N THR A 115 -5.14 -0.52 -16.26
CA THR A 115 -4.19 -1.40 -17.00
C THR A 115 -3.22 -2.17 -16.11
N LEU A 116 -3.01 -1.75 -14.86
CA LEU A 116 -2.09 -2.39 -13.92
C LEU A 116 -2.72 -3.57 -13.19
N PHE A 117 -4.04 -3.58 -12.97
CA PHE A 117 -4.71 -4.62 -12.21
C PHE A 117 -4.92 -5.91 -13.03
N ARG A 118 -5.31 -7.00 -12.36
CA ARG A 118 -5.66 -8.26 -13.03
C ARG A 118 -7.13 -8.39 -13.38
N SER A 119 -7.99 -7.62 -12.71
CA SER A 119 -9.45 -7.71 -12.89
C SER A 119 -10.13 -6.39 -12.54
N GLU A 120 -11.29 -6.13 -13.15
CA GLU A 120 -12.11 -4.95 -12.87
C GLU A 120 -12.56 -4.86 -11.40
N PRO A 121 -13.01 -5.95 -10.73
CA PRO A 121 -13.39 -5.87 -9.32
C PRO A 121 -12.23 -5.52 -8.39
N ALA A 122 -11.02 -6.04 -8.67
CA ALA A 122 -9.83 -5.70 -7.89
C ALA A 122 -9.45 -4.23 -8.06
N PHE A 123 -9.53 -3.70 -9.28
CA PHE A 123 -9.31 -2.28 -9.57
C PHE A 123 -10.32 -1.40 -8.82
N LEU A 124 -11.63 -1.63 -8.99
CA LEU A 124 -12.68 -0.81 -8.38
C LEU A 124 -12.58 -0.83 -6.86
N LYS A 125 -12.38 -2.02 -6.26
CA LYS A 125 -12.22 -2.18 -4.81
C LYS A 125 -10.99 -1.42 -4.31
N THR A 126 -9.83 -1.60 -4.94
CA THR A 126 -8.57 -1.00 -4.49
C THR A 126 -8.62 0.53 -4.58
N ILE A 127 -9.10 1.09 -5.69
CA ILE A 127 -9.23 2.55 -5.83
C ILE A 127 -10.26 3.12 -4.84
N ALA A 128 -11.35 2.39 -4.56
CA ALA A 128 -12.31 2.82 -3.54
C ALA A 128 -11.72 2.81 -2.12
N GLU A 129 -10.91 1.80 -1.78
CA GLU A 129 -10.27 1.69 -0.48
C GLU A 129 -9.11 2.68 -0.30
N TYR A 130 -8.34 2.92 -1.36
CA TYR A 130 -7.10 3.71 -1.40
C TYR A 130 -7.12 4.75 -2.54
N PRO A 131 -8.01 5.76 -2.46
CA PRO A 131 -8.15 6.75 -3.52
C PRO A 131 -6.92 7.66 -3.68
N GLU A 132 -6.00 7.69 -2.71
CA GLU A 132 -4.76 8.46 -2.79
C GLU A 132 -3.83 8.01 -3.93
N LEU A 133 -3.99 6.77 -4.41
CA LEU A 133 -3.32 6.29 -5.63
C LEU A 133 -3.61 7.17 -6.84
N LEU A 134 -4.78 7.81 -6.90
CA LEU A 134 -5.18 8.67 -8.01
C LEU A 134 -4.40 9.99 -8.07
N TYR A 135 -3.69 10.37 -7.00
CA TYR A 135 -2.80 11.52 -7.01
C TYR A 135 -1.45 11.23 -7.67
N LEU A 136 -1.12 9.96 -7.88
CA LEU A 136 0.11 9.56 -8.54
C LEU A 136 -0.02 9.69 -10.05
N ARG A 137 0.90 10.45 -10.65
CA ARG A 137 1.01 10.54 -12.11
C ARG A 137 1.51 9.21 -12.68
N PRO A 138 1.09 8.83 -13.91
CA PRO A 138 1.55 7.59 -14.55
C PRO A 138 3.08 7.41 -14.55
N GLU A 139 3.83 8.50 -14.75
CA GLU A 139 5.29 8.48 -14.77
C GLU A 139 5.88 8.10 -13.41
N ALA A 140 5.30 8.64 -12.32
CA ALA A 140 5.73 8.33 -10.95
C ALA A 140 5.41 6.88 -10.58
N VAL A 141 4.27 6.35 -11.04
CA VAL A 141 3.91 4.94 -10.84
C VAL A 141 4.89 4.03 -11.58
N GLU A 142 5.27 4.36 -12.82
CA GLU A 142 6.27 3.59 -13.57
C GLU A 142 7.68 3.68 -12.97
N GLU A 143 8.06 4.82 -12.40
CA GLU A 143 9.31 4.97 -11.64
C GLU A 143 9.30 4.10 -10.38
N ARG A 144 8.25 4.19 -9.58
CA ARG A 144 8.07 3.36 -8.39
C ARG A 144 8.05 1.86 -8.71
N LYS A 145 7.49 1.45 -9.84
CA LYS A 145 7.59 0.05 -10.32
C LYS A 145 9.04 -0.37 -10.56
N LYS A 146 9.91 0.51 -11.05
CA LYS A 146 11.34 0.19 -11.22
C LYS A 146 12.04 0.04 -9.88
N GLU A 147 11.72 0.89 -8.90
CA GLU A 147 12.24 0.79 -7.53
C GLU A 147 11.79 -0.54 -6.90
N LEU A 148 10.49 -0.84 -6.93
CA LEU A 148 9.94 -2.09 -6.42
C LEU A 148 10.55 -3.33 -7.10
N PHE A 149 10.90 -3.24 -8.39
CA PHE A 149 11.54 -4.33 -9.12
C PHE A 149 12.94 -4.70 -8.59
N THR A 150 13.59 -3.80 -7.84
CA THR A 150 14.88 -4.11 -7.20
C THR A 150 14.74 -5.11 -6.06
N VAL A 151 13.55 -5.24 -5.48
CA VAL A 151 13.24 -6.10 -4.32
C VAL A 151 12.30 -7.24 -4.69
N PHE A 152 11.32 -6.97 -5.56
CA PHE A 152 10.24 -7.89 -5.91
C PHE A 152 10.25 -8.23 -7.41
N PRO A 153 9.95 -9.47 -7.80
CA PRO A 153 9.77 -9.81 -9.21
C PRO A 153 8.64 -9.01 -9.86
N ASN A 154 8.78 -8.68 -11.15
CA ASN A 154 7.80 -7.84 -11.88
C ASN A 154 6.37 -8.39 -11.83
N LYS A 155 6.21 -9.72 -11.87
CA LYS A 155 4.90 -10.39 -11.76
C LYS A 155 4.18 -10.08 -10.43
N ASP A 156 4.95 -9.78 -9.39
CA ASP A 156 4.46 -9.58 -8.03
C ASP A 156 4.19 -8.11 -7.72
N ILE A 157 4.76 -7.18 -8.48
CA ILE A 157 4.48 -5.74 -8.37
C ILE A 157 3.01 -5.44 -8.64
N VAL A 158 2.40 -6.15 -9.59
CA VAL A 158 0.95 -6.06 -9.84
C VAL A 158 0.15 -6.56 -8.63
N THR A 159 0.60 -7.62 -7.96
CA THR A 159 -0.05 -8.09 -6.71
C THR A 159 0.12 -7.09 -5.59
N LEU A 160 1.27 -6.42 -5.49
CA LEU A 160 1.51 -5.39 -4.49
C LEU A 160 0.55 -4.21 -4.64
N ALA A 161 0.17 -3.84 -5.87
CA ALA A 161 -0.84 -2.81 -6.08
C ALA A 161 -2.22 -3.21 -5.49
N GLU A 162 -2.51 -4.51 -5.39
CA GLU A 162 -3.75 -5.03 -4.82
C GLU A 162 -3.66 -5.24 -3.30
N THR A 163 -2.52 -5.75 -2.79
CA THR A 163 -2.36 -6.14 -1.39
C THR A 163 -1.71 -5.09 -0.51
N CYS A 164 -0.84 -4.25 -1.08
CA CYS A 164 -0.09 -3.20 -0.41
C CYS A 164 -0.10 -1.89 -1.22
N PRO A 165 -1.26 -1.27 -1.51
CA PRO A 165 -1.35 0.01 -2.23
C PRO A 165 -0.40 1.11 -1.71
N GLN A 166 -0.17 1.11 -0.39
CA GLN A 166 0.72 2.05 0.29
C GLN A 166 2.17 1.98 -0.22
N ALA A 167 2.61 0.84 -0.76
CA ALA A 167 3.95 0.72 -1.35
C ALA A 167 4.17 1.65 -2.56
N PHE A 168 3.10 2.19 -3.14
CA PHE A 168 3.16 3.18 -4.22
C PHE A 168 3.14 4.63 -3.73
N VAL A 169 2.67 4.86 -2.50
CA VAL A 169 2.43 6.21 -1.94
C VAL A 169 3.47 6.57 -0.88
N ASP A 170 3.84 5.61 -0.04
CA ASP A 170 4.83 5.78 1.02
C ASP A 170 6.19 6.20 0.43
N ASP A 171 6.98 6.91 1.23
CA ASP A 171 8.37 7.20 0.90
C ASP A 171 9.17 5.90 0.70
N TRP A 172 10.13 5.93 -0.24
CA TRP A 172 10.89 4.74 -0.61
C TRP A 172 11.72 4.20 0.57
N ASP A 173 12.32 5.09 1.37
CA ASP A 173 13.11 4.68 2.54
C ASP A 173 12.19 4.02 3.57
N THR A 174 10.98 4.55 3.78
CA THR A 174 9.98 3.92 4.66
C THR A 174 9.56 2.53 4.17
N VAL A 175 9.40 2.33 2.86
CA VAL A 175 9.11 1.01 2.29
C VAL A 175 10.29 0.06 2.52
N MET A 176 11.51 0.52 2.27
CA MET A 176 12.73 -0.28 2.44
C MET A 176 12.98 -0.66 3.89
N GLU A 177 12.76 0.23 4.86
CA GLU A 177 12.87 -0.10 6.28
C GLU A 177 11.95 -1.26 6.69
N LYS A 178 10.70 -1.28 6.17
CA LYS A 178 9.76 -2.37 6.40
C LYS A 178 10.25 -3.67 5.76
N VAL A 179 10.70 -3.60 4.50
CA VAL A 179 11.26 -4.76 3.77
C VAL A 179 12.45 -5.31 4.53
N ASP A 180 13.42 -4.47 4.88
CA ASP A 180 14.67 -4.86 5.52
C ASP A 180 14.45 -5.47 6.89
N TYR A 181 13.50 -4.94 7.68
CA TYR A 181 13.16 -5.56 8.95
C TYR A 181 12.56 -6.96 8.76
N ILE A 182 11.64 -7.12 7.80
CA ILE A 182 11.02 -8.44 7.54
C ILE A 182 12.05 -9.44 6.99
N THR A 183 12.93 -9.01 6.09
CA THR A 183 13.90 -9.90 5.45
C THR A 183 15.07 -10.24 6.34
N HIS A 184 15.58 -9.29 7.12
CA HIS A 184 16.79 -9.50 7.93
C HIS A 184 16.49 -9.80 9.39
N ALA A 185 15.58 -9.07 10.04
CA ALA A 185 15.28 -9.28 11.46
C ALA A 185 14.29 -10.44 11.68
N MET A 186 13.29 -10.59 10.80
CA MET A 186 12.37 -11.74 10.84
C MET A 186 12.87 -12.92 10.00
N VAL A 187 13.88 -12.74 9.12
CA VAL A 187 14.39 -13.81 8.25
C VAL A 187 13.27 -14.42 7.38
N ILE A 188 12.41 -13.56 6.83
CA ILE A 188 11.30 -13.95 5.96
C ILE A 188 11.58 -13.48 4.53
N SER A 189 11.46 -14.40 3.57
CA SER A 189 11.65 -14.11 2.14
C SER A 189 10.70 -12.99 1.65
N PRO A 190 11.15 -12.07 0.78
CA PRO A 190 10.31 -11.01 0.20
C PRO A 190 9.03 -11.52 -0.46
N GLU A 191 9.03 -12.75 -0.98
CA GLU A 191 7.85 -13.36 -1.62
C GLU A 191 6.63 -13.45 -0.69
N HIS A 192 6.87 -13.59 0.62
CA HIS A 192 5.81 -13.65 1.62
C HIS A 192 5.25 -12.27 1.98
N ILE A 193 6.01 -11.19 1.72
CA ILE A 193 5.55 -9.81 1.95
C ILE A 193 4.36 -9.52 1.04
N ILE A 194 4.49 -9.86 -0.25
CA ILE A 194 3.49 -9.60 -1.30
C ILE A 194 2.10 -10.10 -0.91
N ASN A 195 2.01 -11.32 -0.37
CA ASN A 195 0.72 -11.94 -0.05
C ASN A 195 0.19 -11.61 1.36
N SER A 196 0.97 -10.90 2.17
CA SER A 196 0.65 -10.65 3.58
C SER A 196 -0.04 -9.32 3.85
N GLY A 197 0.03 -8.37 2.92
CA GLY A 197 -0.39 -6.99 3.17
C GLY A 197 0.53 -6.24 4.15
N ALA A 198 1.70 -6.80 4.49
CA ALA A 198 2.54 -6.28 5.58
C ALA A 198 3.01 -4.84 5.36
N LEU A 199 3.27 -4.43 4.12
CA LEU A 199 3.72 -3.06 3.83
C LEU A 199 2.63 -2.00 4.08
N GLY A 200 1.36 -2.40 4.16
CA GLY A 200 0.25 -1.52 4.52
C GLY A 200 0.22 -1.14 6.00
N TYR A 201 1.06 -1.75 6.84
CA TYR A 201 1.18 -1.43 8.26
C TYR A 201 2.42 -0.57 8.54
N SER A 202 2.39 0.17 9.65
CA SER A 202 3.55 0.93 10.10
C SER A 202 4.69 0.00 10.54
N LEU A 203 5.94 0.47 10.44
CA LEU A 203 7.10 -0.30 10.92
C LEU A 203 6.98 -0.63 12.41
N LEU A 204 6.43 0.29 13.22
CA LEU A 204 6.19 0.07 14.64
C LEU A 204 5.20 -1.08 14.89
N HIS A 205 4.11 -1.16 14.13
CA HIS A 205 3.16 -2.28 14.22
C HIS A 205 3.83 -3.61 13.88
N ILE A 206 4.61 -3.65 12.80
CA ILE A 206 5.36 -4.84 12.38
C ILE A 206 6.34 -5.29 13.47
N LYS A 207 7.14 -4.36 13.99
CA LYS A 207 8.11 -4.60 15.07
C LYS A 207 7.42 -5.11 16.33
N THR A 208 6.36 -4.45 16.76
CA THR A 208 5.60 -4.78 17.97
C THR A 208 5.04 -6.18 17.91
N ARG A 209 4.37 -6.56 16.80
CA ARG A 209 3.81 -7.91 16.66
C ARG A 209 4.86 -9.01 16.52
N HIS A 210 5.96 -8.75 15.83
CA HIS A 210 7.06 -9.69 15.76
C HIS A 210 7.69 -9.92 17.14
N GLN A 211 8.06 -8.84 17.84
CA GLN A 211 8.76 -8.90 19.11
C GLN A 211 7.89 -9.46 20.24
N PHE A 212 6.61 -9.12 20.28
CA PHE A 212 5.69 -9.71 21.24
C PHE A 212 5.58 -11.23 21.06
N MET A 213 5.52 -11.70 19.81
CA MET A 213 5.45 -13.13 19.52
C MET A 213 6.76 -13.87 19.87
N LEU A 214 7.92 -13.20 19.76
CA LEU A 214 9.20 -13.68 20.30
C LEU A 214 9.14 -13.81 21.83
N CYS A 215 8.63 -12.78 22.54
CA CYS A 215 8.47 -12.80 23.99
C CYS A 215 7.53 -13.91 24.48
N CYS A 216 6.45 -14.19 23.75
CA CYS A 216 5.54 -15.30 24.05
C CYS A 216 6.09 -16.69 23.64
N GLY A 217 7.27 -16.75 23.01
CA GLY A 217 7.86 -18.00 22.50
C GLY A 217 7.07 -18.64 21.34
N LYS A 218 6.19 -17.87 20.68
CA LYS A 218 5.39 -18.33 19.53
C LYS A 218 6.04 -18.03 18.18
N TYR A 219 7.10 -17.24 18.21
CA TYR A 219 7.98 -17.00 17.08
C TYR A 219 9.40 -17.33 17.51
N ARG A 220 10.18 -17.91 16.61
CA ARG A 220 11.62 -18.10 16.77
C ARG A 220 12.32 -17.61 15.51
N THR A 221 13.34 -16.77 15.65
CA THR A 221 14.16 -16.35 14.53
C THR A 221 14.76 -17.58 13.83
N PRO A 222 14.44 -17.84 12.55
CA PRO A 222 14.98 -18.96 11.79
C PRO A 222 16.51 -18.92 11.77
N LYS A 223 17.14 -20.09 11.85
CA LYS A 223 18.61 -20.16 11.69
C LYS A 223 18.98 -20.01 10.21
N PRO A 224 20.19 -19.51 9.90
CA PRO A 224 20.69 -19.51 8.53
C PRO A 224 20.62 -20.93 7.94
N LYS A 225 19.99 -21.07 6.76
CA LYS A 225 19.76 -22.35 6.04
C LYS A 225 18.68 -23.27 6.62
N GLU A 226 17.90 -22.80 7.59
CA GLU A 226 16.71 -23.53 8.03
C GLU A 226 15.62 -23.47 6.95
N VAL A 227 15.25 -24.63 6.40
CA VAL A 227 14.30 -24.73 5.28
C VAL A 227 12.85 -24.71 5.75
N THR A 228 12.58 -25.20 6.96
CA THR A 228 11.23 -25.29 7.52
C THR A 228 11.18 -24.63 8.90
N THR A 229 10.15 -23.83 9.12
CA THR A 229 9.88 -23.18 10.40
C THR A 229 8.48 -23.52 10.90
N THR A 230 8.32 -23.59 12.21
CA THR A 230 7.00 -23.71 12.86
C THR A 230 6.36 -22.34 13.11
N ASN A 231 7.01 -21.25 12.69
CA ASN A 231 6.50 -19.91 12.85
C ASN A 231 5.19 -19.71 12.08
N PRO A 232 4.25 -18.90 12.61
CA PRO A 232 3.07 -18.50 11.86
C PRO A 232 3.45 -17.77 10.56
N PRO A 233 2.66 -17.90 9.47
CA PRO A 233 2.85 -17.11 8.26
C PRO A 233 2.80 -15.60 8.54
N LEU A 234 3.54 -14.81 7.76
CA LEU A 234 3.63 -13.34 7.94
C LEU A 234 2.25 -12.66 8.00
N ALA A 235 1.31 -13.09 7.14
CA ALA A 235 -0.07 -12.60 7.13
C ALA A 235 -0.78 -12.80 8.49
N LYS A 236 -0.47 -13.91 9.20
CA LYS A 236 -1.03 -14.19 10.53
C LYS A 236 -0.35 -13.38 11.63
N ILE A 237 0.93 -13.09 11.48
CA ILE A 237 1.67 -12.28 12.46
C ILE A 237 1.17 -10.83 12.41
N ILE A 238 1.11 -10.25 11.21
CA ILE A 238 0.89 -8.81 11.04
C ILE A 238 -0.58 -8.45 10.79
N GLY A 239 -1.28 -9.25 9.97
CA GLY A 239 -2.57 -8.87 9.39
C GLY A 239 -3.81 -9.36 10.14
N LEU A 240 -3.67 -10.21 11.17
CA LEU A 240 -4.85 -10.68 11.92
C LEU A 240 -5.43 -9.59 12.83
N PRO A 241 -6.76 -9.55 13.00
CA PRO A 241 -7.39 -8.79 14.08
C PRO A 241 -6.76 -9.15 15.43
N LEU A 242 -6.60 -8.15 16.31
CA LEU A 242 -5.85 -8.29 17.55
C LEU A 242 -6.26 -9.53 18.36
N ARG A 243 -7.57 -9.74 18.57
CA ARG A 243 -8.11 -10.92 19.26
C ARG A 243 -7.61 -12.25 18.69
N LEU A 244 -7.61 -12.42 17.36
CA LEU A 244 -7.16 -13.67 16.73
C LEU A 244 -5.64 -13.84 16.81
N TYR A 245 -4.90 -12.75 16.72
CA TYR A 245 -3.46 -12.75 16.93
C TYR A 245 -3.10 -13.15 18.38
N LEU A 246 -3.79 -12.61 19.38
CA LEU A 246 -3.55 -12.93 20.79
C LEU A 246 -3.91 -14.37 21.15
N ASN A 247 -4.91 -14.96 20.49
CA ASN A 247 -5.21 -16.39 20.62
C ASN A 247 -4.01 -17.27 20.20
N ILE A 248 -3.21 -16.84 19.21
CA ILE A 248 -1.98 -17.54 18.81
C ILE A 248 -0.91 -17.36 19.89
N CYS A 249 -0.79 -16.14 20.43
CA CYS A 249 0.15 -15.82 21.50
C CYS A 249 -0.18 -16.53 22.83
N GLY A 250 -1.46 -16.80 23.12
CA GLY A 250 -1.93 -17.41 24.35
C GLY A 250 -1.93 -16.45 25.54
N VAL A 251 -2.22 -15.17 25.29
CA VAL A 251 -2.11 -14.07 26.27
C VAL A 251 -3.31 -13.12 26.17
N THR A 252 -3.46 -12.26 27.16
CA THR A 252 -4.55 -11.30 27.28
C THR A 252 -4.32 -10.03 26.46
N GLU A 253 -5.38 -9.25 26.26
CA GLU A 253 -5.31 -7.98 25.53
C GLU A 253 -4.61 -6.89 26.34
N GLU A 254 -4.77 -6.91 27.67
CA GLU A 254 -4.11 -6.01 28.62
C GLU A 254 -2.59 -6.16 28.56
N GLU A 255 -2.07 -7.39 28.55
CA GLU A 255 -0.63 -7.66 28.42
C GLU A 255 -0.05 -7.10 27.12
N TYR A 256 -0.78 -7.24 26.02
CA TYR A 256 -0.37 -6.69 24.73
C TYR A 256 -0.37 -5.16 24.73
N HIS A 257 -1.40 -4.52 25.29
CA HIS A 257 -1.47 -3.05 25.36
C HIS A 257 -0.35 -2.45 26.21
N VAL A 258 0.06 -3.14 27.28
CA VAL A 258 1.24 -2.74 28.06
C VAL A 258 2.50 -2.85 27.20
N PHE A 259 2.68 -3.96 26.47
CA PHE A 259 3.83 -4.15 25.59
C PHE A 259 3.88 -3.12 24.46
N GLU A 260 2.75 -2.81 23.83
CA GLU A 260 2.65 -1.80 22.78
C GLU A 260 3.08 -0.40 23.28
N LYS A 261 2.65 -0.02 24.49
CA LYS A 261 3.09 1.24 25.13
C LYS A 261 4.60 1.25 25.39
N LEU A 262 5.19 0.13 25.81
CA LEU A 262 6.64 0.03 25.99
C LEU A 262 7.39 0.15 24.66
N MET A 263 6.87 -0.46 23.60
CA MET A 263 7.42 -0.36 22.24
C MET A 263 7.39 1.06 21.69
N ALA A 264 6.30 1.80 21.92
CA ALA A 264 6.18 3.21 21.54
C ALA A 264 7.20 4.08 22.26
N LYS A 265 7.31 3.94 23.60
CA LYS A 265 8.30 4.69 24.41
C LYS A 265 9.74 4.41 24.01
N GLU A 266 10.09 3.15 23.73
CA GLU A 266 11.43 2.79 23.27
C GLU A 266 11.76 3.38 21.90
N ARG A 267 10.76 3.59 21.03
CA ARG A 267 10.93 4.28 19.76
C ARG A 267 11.17 5.77 19.95
N GLU A 268 10.40 6.41 20.82
CA GLU A 268 10.53 7.85 21.13
C GLU A 268 11.93 8.16 21.69
N ARG A 269 12.40 7.37 22.67
CA ARG A 269 13.75 7.52 23.24
C ARG A 269 14.87 7.42 22.19
N LYS A 270 14.74 6.50 21.24
CA LYS A 270 15.73 6.33 20.16
C LYS A 270 15.75 7.48 19.16
N ALA A 271 14.63 8.18 18.99
CA ALA A 271 14.56 9.36 18.14
C ALA A 271 15.22 10.56 18.82
N GLU A 272 15.01 10.72 20.13
CA GLU A 272 15.69 11.76 20.94
C GLU A 272 17.21 11.57 20.94
N GLU A 273 17.69 10.33 21.11
CA GLU A 273 19.12 10.01 21.08
C GLU A 273 19.78 10.23 19.71
N SER A 274 19.04 10.17 18.60
CA SER A 274 19.60 10.38 17.25
C SER A 274 19.71 11.86 16.85
N ASP A 275 18.91 12.73 17.47
CA ASP A 275 18.90 14.17 17.15
C ASP A 275 20.04 14.91 17.88
N ASP A 276 20.44 14.45 19.08
CA ASP A 276 21.52 15.03 19.89
C ASP A 276 22.94 14.83 19.31
N ASP A 277 23.14 13.85 18.41
CA ASP A 277 24.44 13.59 17.76
C ASP A 277 24.72 14.53 16.55
N SER A 278 23.78 15.41 16.19
CA SER A 278 23.90 16.30 15.02
C SER A 278 24.49 17.69 15.30
N ASP A 279 24.75 18.03 16.57
CA ASP A 279 25.27 19.34 17.02
C ASP A 279 26.77 19.33 17.40
N LEU A 280 27.52 18.28 17.04
CA LEU A 280 28.97 18.16 17.27
C LEU A 280 29.74 17.99 15.95
N ASP A 281 29.72 19.00 15.07
CA ASP A 281 30.70 19.18 14.00
C ASP A 281 30.97 20.67 13.70
#